data_AF-A0A139NPJ6-F1
#
_entry.id   AF-A0A139NPJ6-F1
#
_cell.length_a   1.000
_cell.length_b   1.000
_cell.length_c   1.000
_cell.angle_alpha   90.00
_cell.angle_beta   90.00
_cell.angle_gamma   90.00
#
_symmetry.space_group_name_H-M   'P 1'
#
loop_
_entity.id
_entity.type
_entity.pdbx_description
1 polymer ?
#
loop_
_entity_poly.entity_id
_entity_poly.type
_entity_poly.pdbx_seq_one_letter_code
_entity_poly.pdbx_strand_id
1 'polypeptide(L)'
;MGLYGVFLALFAFIALIDQGSKIKKLTKRVRRLEKDEKGSSTMSRLLEELKGQKATVIIGGAGMEWEILDVDEDWVKLTRTDKKGNVETQLKRVEDIRSVSLK
;
A
#
# COMPACT_ATOMS: atom_id res chain seq x y z
N MET A 1 -27.89 -50.34 3.28
CA MET A 1 -27.47 -49.41 2.20
C MET A 1 -28.11 -48.01 2.26
N GLY A 2 -29.03 -47.70 3.19
CA GLY A 2 -29.80 -46.43 3.12
C GLY A 2 -29.26 -45.22 3.92
N LEU A 3 -28.50 -45.42 5.01
CA LEU A 3 -28.15 -44.31 5.92
C LEU A 3 -26.82 -43.62 5.56
N TYR A 4 -25.82 -44.39 5.13
CA TYR A 4 -24.49 -43.87 4.77
C TYR A 4 -24.53 -42.94 3.54
N GLY A 5 -25.42 -43.19 2.57
CA GLY A 5 -25.59 -42.33 1.40
C GLY A 5 -26.16 -40.95 1.76
N VAL A 6 -27.04 -40.89 2.76
CA VAL A 6 -27.61 -39.62 3.26
C VAL A 6 -26.55 -38.80 4.00
N PHE A 7 -25.71 -39.45 4.82
CA PHE A 7 -24.59 -38.78 5.48
C PHE A 7 -23.55 -38.26 4.48
N LEU A 8 -23.23 -39.03 3.43
CA LEU A 8 -22.30 -38.60 2.39
C LEU A 8 -22.85 -37.41 1.59
N ALA A 9 -24.15 -37.42 1.27
CA ALA A 9 -24.81 -36.31 0.59
C ALA A 9 -24.85 -35.04 1.45
N LEU A 10 -25.11 -35.16 2.75
CA LEU A 10 -25.07 -34.03 3.68
C LEU A 10 -23.65 -33.45 3.83
N PHE A 11 -22.63 -34.30 3.89
CA PHE A 11 -21.24 -33.87 3.97
C PHE A 11 -20.81 -33.12 2.69
N ALA A 12 -21.19 -33.63 1.51
CA ALA A 12 -20.94 -32.96 0.23
C ALA A 12 -21.64 -31.59 0.16
N PHE A 13 -22.87 -31.48 0.68
CA PHE A 13 -23.63 -30.23 0.71
C PHE A 13 -22.98 -29.17 1.62
N ILE A 14 -22.48 -29.58 2.79
CA ILE A 14 -21.75 -28.68 3.71
C ILE A 14 -20.41 -28.24 3.09
N ALA A 15 -19.68 -29.14 2.44
CA ALA A 15 -18.43 -28.83 1.76
C ALA A 15 -18.61 -27.81 0.62
N LEU A 16 -19.73 -27.85 -0.10
CA LEU A 16 -20.10 -26.88 -1.14
C LEU A 16 -20.35 -25.47 -0.56
N ILE A 17 -20.96 -25.38 0.63
CA ILE A 17 -21.24 -24.08 1.29
C ILE A 17 -19.95 -23.42 1.80
N ASP A 18 -18.99 -24.21 2.32
CA ASP A 18 -17.70 -23.72 2.81
C ASP A 18 -16.92 -22.95 1.72
N GLN A 19 -16.94 -23.45 0.48
CA GLN A 19 -16.24 -22.84 -0.66
C GLN A 19 -16.70 -21.41 -0.94
N GLY A 20 -17.99 -21.11 -0.77
CA GLY A 20 -18.54 -19.77 -0.98
C GLY A 20 -17.97 -18.72 -0.01
N SER A 21 -17.62 -19.15 1.22
CA SER A 21 -17.04 -18.26 2.23
C SER A 21 -15.56 -17.94 1.95
N LYS A 22 -14.81 -18.89 1.36
CA LYS A 22 -13.41 -18.70 0.93
C LYS A 22 -13.31 -17.76 -0.26
N ILE A 23 -14.20 -17.93 -1.25
CA ILE A 23 -14.26 -17.05 -2.44
C ILE A 23 -14.52 -15.59 -2.01
N LYS A 24 -15.48 -15.35 -1.11
CA LYS A 24 -15.78 -13.99 -0.61
C LYS A 24 -14.58 -13.33 0.09
N LYS A 25 -13.80 -14.10 0.88
CA LYS A 25 -12.60 -13.58 1.54
C LYS A 25 -11.50 -13.24 0.53
N LEU A 26 -11.33 -14.08 -0.50
CA LEU A 26 -10.35 -13.86 -1.57
C LEU A 26 -10.71 -12.62 -2.41
N THR A 27 -11.96 -12.47 -2.85
CA THR A 27 -12.41 -11.27 -3.61
C THR A 27 -12.22 -9.98 -2.81
N LYS A 28 -12.43 -10.02 -1.48
CA LYS A 28 -12.23 -8.86 -0.61
C LYS A 28 -10.75 -8.50 -0.46
N ARG A 29 -9.85 -9.49 -0.49
CA ARG A 29 -8.39 -9.25 -0.50
C ARG A 29 -7.94 -8.71 -1.86
N VAL A 30 -8.40 -9.29 -2.97
CA VAL A 30 -8.09 -8.82 -4.34
C VAL A 30 -8.53 -7.36 -4.54
N ARG A 31 -9.74 -6.99 -4.11
CA ARG A 31 -10.19 -5.58 -4.19
C ARG A 31 -9.39 -4.60 -3.34
N ARG A 32 -8.80 -5.06 -2.23
CA ARG A 32 -7.87 -4.22 -1.46
C ARG A 32 -6.56 -4.07 -2.22
N LEU A 33 -5.98 -5.18 -2.68
CA LEU A 33 -4.76 -5.17 -3.49
C LEU A 33 -4.88 -4.29 -4.74
N GLU A 34 -5.96 -4.41 -5.53
CA GLU A 34 -6.21 -3.56 -6.69
C GLU A 34 -6.34 -2.07 -6.33
N LYS A 35 -6.88 -1.76 -5.14
CA LYS A 35 -7.04 -0.38 -4.68
C LYS A 35 -5.71 0.19 -4.17
N ASP A 36 -4.91 -0.62 -3.50
CA ASP A 36 -3.59 -0.27 -3.00
C ASP A 36 -2.61 -0.09 -4.18
N GLU A 37 -2.69 -0.94 -5.21
CA GLU A 37 -1.87 -0.88 -6.42
C GLU A 37 -2.21 0.35 -7.30
N LYS A 38 -3.50 0.67 -7.46
CA LYS A 38 -3.93 1.90 -8.15
C LYS A 38 -3.60 3.18 -7.36
N GLY A 39 -3.61 3.09 -6.03
CA GLY A 39 -3.20 4.19 -5.14
C GLY A 39 -1.71 4.48 -5.26
N SER A 40 -0.87 3.44 -5.30
CA SER A 40 0.59 3.55 -5.49
C SER A 40 0.95 4.26 -6.79
N SER A 41 0.41 3.82 -7.93
CA SER A 41 0.68 4.43 -9.24
C SER A 41 0.28 5.91 -9.32
N THR A 42 -0.83 6.28 -8.66
CA THR A 42 -1.29 7.68 -8.62
C THR A 42 -0.37 8.54 -7.73
N MET A 43 0.12 7.98 -6.61
CA MET A 43 1.06 8.66 -5.74
C MET A 43 2.43 8.85 -6.39
N SER A 44 2.99 7.85 -7.08
CA SER A 44 4.29 8.00 -7.77
C SER A 44 4.24 9.14 -8.78
N ARG A 45 3.16 9.27 -9.57
CA ARG A 45 2.98 10.36 -10.53
C ARG A 45 2.88 11.74 -9.86
N LEU A 46 2.13 11.85 -8.76
CA LEU A 46 2.03 13.11 -8.01
C LEU A 46 3.36 13.49 -7.38
N LEU A 47 4.10 12.53 -6.83
CA LEU A 47 5.43 12.77 -6.26
C LEU A 47 6.42 13.21 -7.34
N GLU A 48 6.33 12.65 -8.54
CA GLU A 48 7.14 13.05 -9.70
C GLU A 48 6.90 14.52 -10.08
N GLU A 49 5.65 15.00 -10.03
CA GLU A 49 5.32 16.43 -10.22
C GLU A 49 5.91 17.33 -9.11
N LEU A 50 6.14 16.77 -7.92
CA LEU A 50 6.71 17.47 -6.77
C LEU A 50 8.25 17.40 -6.72
N LYS A 51 8.90 16.77 -7.71
CA LYS A 51 10.35 16.71 -7.82
C LYS A 51 10.96 18.12 -7.88
N GLY A 52 11.98 18.34 -7.06
CA GLY A 52 12.67 19.64 -6.91
C GLY A 52 11.95 20.62 -5.98
N GLN A 53 10.86 20.23 -5.32
CA GLN A 53 10.13 21.07 -4.37
C GLN A 53 10.36 20.61 -2.92
N LYS A 54 10.32 21.57 -1.99
CA LYS A 54 10.35 21.30 -0.55
C LYS A 54 8.96 20.94 -0.08
N ALA A 55 8.81 19.75 0.51
CA ALA A 55 7.52 19.24 0.97
C ALA A 55 7.65 18.62 2.37
N THR A 56 6.61 18.75 3.17
CA THR A 56 6.52 18.01 4.44
C THR A 56 6.07 16.59 4.13
N VAL A 57 6.95 15.61 4.36
CA VAL A 57 6.68 14.19 4.14
C VAL A 57 6.42 13.52 5.49
N ILE A 58 5.28 12.83 5.61
CA ILE A 58 4.92 12.06 6.80
C ILE A 58 5.26 10.59 6.55
N ILE A 59 6.27 10.08 7.26
CA ILE A 59 6.74 8.70 7.19
C ILE A 59 6.50 8.06 8.55
N GLY A 60 5.75 6.96 8.60
CA GLY A 60 5.52 6.20 9.85
C GLY A 60 4.88 7.01 11.00
N GLY A 61 4.25 8.16 10.71
CA GLY A 61 3.64 9.04 11.70
C GLY A 61 4.49 10.24 12.15
N ALA A 62 5.76 10.31 11.74
CA ALA A 62 6.61 11.48 11.91
C ALA A 62 6.56 12.36 10.65
N GLY A 63 6.04 13.58 10.78
CA GLY A 63 6.07 14.60 9.73
C GLY A 63 7.36 15.40 9.82
N MET A 64 8.19 15.32 8.79
CA MET A 64 9.41 16.12 8.68
C MET A 64 9.44 16.82 7.32
N GLU A 65 10.02 18.03 7.29
CA GLU A 65 10.28 18.74 6.04
C GLU A 65 11.45 18.07 5.31
N TRP A 66 11.18 17.63 4.10
CA TRP A 66 12.14 17.03 3.19
C TRP A 66 12.02 17.69 1.82
N GLU A 67 13.10 17.67 1.06
CA GLU A 67 13.15 18.12 -0.32
C GLU A 67 13.22 16.87 -1.21
N ILE A 68 12.27 16.77 -2.14
CA ILE A 68 12.18 15.63 -3.05
C ILE A 68 13.19 15.86 -4.17
N LEU A 69 14.33 15.18 -4.15
CA LEU A 69 15.32 15.27 -5.21
C LEU A 69 14.95 14.42 -6.41
N ASP A 70 14.43 13.22 -6.15
CA ASP A 70 14.08 12.27 -7.19
C ASP A 70 12.99 11.30 -6.73
N VAL A 71 12.23 10.80 -7.69
CA VAL A 71 11.12 9.85 -7.48
C VAL A 71 11.19 8.83 -8.60
N ASP A 72 11.28 7.56 -8.20
CA ASP A 72 11.17 6.38 -9.05
C ASP A 72 9.82 5.67 -8.78
N GLU A 73 9.56 4.54 -9.45
CA GLU A 73 8.31 3.77 -9.29
C GLU A 73 8.05 3.35 -7.84
N ASP A 74 9.08 2.86 -7.14
CA ASP A 74 8.97 2.31 -5.79
C ASP A 74 9.71 3.15 -4.73
N TRP A 75 10.53 4.13 -5.14
CA TRP A 75 11.47 4.82 -4.26
C TRP A 75 11.40 6.34 -4.41
N VAL A 76 11.60 7.04 -3.30
CA VAL A 76 11.70 8.49 -3.24
C VAL A 76 12.99 8.88 -2.54
N LYS A 77 13.77 9.72 -3.21
CA LYS A 77 14.99 10.31 -2.67
C LYS A 77 14.67 11.64 -2.03
N LEU A 78 14.75 11.66 -0.71
CA LEU A 78 14.49 12.81 0.14
C LEU A 78 15.81 13.37 0.66
N THR A 79 15.96 14.69 0.64
CA THR A 79 17.09 15.38 1.26
C THR A 79 16.60 16.44 2.23
N ARG A 80 17.34 16.67 3.32
CA ARG A 80 17.04 17.74 4.26
C ARG A 80 18.34 18.38 4.69
N THR A 81 18.35 19.70 4.75
CA THR A 81 19.44 20.46 5.36
C THR A 81 19.05 20.83 6.78
N ASP A 82 19.82 20.36 7.76
CA ASP A 82 19.66 20.77 9.16
C ASP A 82 20.09 22.23 9.34
N LYS A 83 19.66 22.88 10.42
CA LYS A 83 20.04 24.25 10.82
C LYS A 83 21.57 24.41 10.97
N LYS A 84 22.29 23.30 11.16
CA LYS A 84 23.76 23.25 11.22
C LYS A 84 24.45 23.19 9.84
N GLY A 85 23.68 23.17 8.74
CA GLY A 85 24.20 23.05 7.37
C GLY A 85 24.50 21.62 6.93
N ASN A 86 24.22 20.62 7.77
CA ASN A 86 24.39 19.22 7.41
C ASN A 86 23.28 18.78 6.46
N VAL A 87 23.64 18.19 5.33
CA VAL A 87 22.69 17.61 4.37
C VAL A 87 22.52 16.12 4.70
N GLU A 88 21.31 15.74 5.09
CA GLU A 88 20.91 14.34 5.25
C GLU A 88 20.11 13.91 4.03
N THR A 89 20.52 12.83 3.38
CA THR A 89 19.75 12.21 2.29
C THR A 89 19.24 10.85 2.73
N GLN A 90 17.95 10.59 2.53
CA GLN A 90 17.32 9.32 2.80
C GLN A 90 16.57 8.82 1.57
N LEU A 91 16.65 7.51 1.33
CA LEU A 91 15.83 6.81 0.35
C LEU A 91 14.70 6.08 1.08
N LYS A 92 13.47 6.36 0.69
CA LYS A 92 12.27 5.76 1.28
C LYS A 92 11.40 5.18 0.19
N ARG A 93 10.63 4.14 0.51
CA ARG A 93 9.70 3.59 -0.46
C ARG A 93 8.47 4.48 -0.61
N VAL A 94 7.89 4.52 -1.81
CA VAL A 94 6.63 5.25 -2.07
C VAL A 94 5.51 4.73 -1.16
N GLU A 95 5.47 3.41 -0.92
CA GLU A 95 4.49 2.77 -0.02
C GLU A 95 4.60 3.21 1.46
N ASP A 96 5.79 3.66 1.90
CA ASP A 96 6.01 4.13 3.27
C ASP A 96 5.56 5.58 3.47
N ILE A 97 5.31 6.32 2.38
CA ILE A 97 4.89 7.71 2.41
C ILE A 97 3.39 7.76 2.65
N ARG A 98 3.00 8.29 3.81
CA ARG A 98 1.59 8.36 4.19
C ARG A 98 0.89 9.60 3.64
N SER A 99 1.62 10.71 3.58
CA SER A 99 1.13 11.97 3.02
C SER A 99 2.29 12.92 2.73
N VAL A 100 2.11 13.74 1.71
CA VAL A 100 3.03 14.83 1.36
C VAL A 100 2.24 16.12 1.31
N SER A 101 2.76 17.16 1.96
CA SER A 101 2.17 18.50 1.95
C SER A 101 3.19 19.49 1.41
N LEU A 102 2.82 20.25 0.37
CA LEU A 102 3.58 21.42 -0.05
C LEU A 102 3.13 22.65 0.73
N LYS A 103 4.07 23.57 0.94
CA LYS A 103 3.85 24.82 1.64
C LYS A 103 4.26 25.99 0.77
#